data_AF-A0A848Y1E3-F1
#
_entry.id   AF-A0A848Y1E3-F1
#
_cell.length_a   1.000
_cell.length_b   1.000
_cell.length_c   1.000
_cell.angle_alpha   90.00
_cell.angle_beta   90.00
_cell.angle_gamma   90.00
#
_symmetry.space_group_name_H-M   'P 1'
#
loop_
_entity.id
_entity.type
_entity.pdbx_description
1 polymer ?
#
loop_
_entity_poly.entity_id
_entity_poly.type
_entity_poly.pdbx_seq_one_letter_code
_entity_poly.pdbx_strand_id
1 'polypeptide(L)'
;MARGSFERTVALRYLWGAQGSRQGGSFLRFVTAVAIGGVALGTAALLLALAIVRGFSTEIGDKVVGFGQHVQVEHFVGDPIENAEALEARLAAFEGVERVVPAVIEFALLRARNRGGQAEIDGVLLWGTPEGGQPFIAESLTGGQFSFAPDSA
;
A
#
# COMPACT_ATOMS: atom_id res chain seq x y z
N MET A 1 -0.90 -19.84 45.37
CA MET A 1 -1.24 -19.32 44.02
C MET A 1 -2.73 -18.93 43.86
N ALA A 2 -3.43 -18.45 44.90
CA ALA A 2 -4.89 -18.17 44.82
C ALA A 2 -5.32 -16.73 45.21
N ARG A 3 -4.39 -15.75 45.25
CA ARG A 3 -4.72 -14.35 45.65
C ARG A 3 -5.46 -13.57 44.56
N GLY A 4 -5.11 -13.77 43.28
CA GLY A 4 -5.65 -12.95 42.18
C GLY A 4 -7.13 -13.20 41.84
N SER A 5 -7.70 -14.34 42.24
CA SER A 5 -9.12 -14.62 41.97
C SER A 5 -10.03 -13.84 42.93
N PHE A 6 -9.70 -13.81 44.22
CA PHE A 6 -10.48 -13.09 45.22
C PHE A 6 -10.46 -11.57 44.97
N GLU A 7 -9.29 -11.01 44.68
CA GLU A 7 -9.12 -9.57 44.39
C GLU A 7 -9.93 -9.13 43.14
N ARG A 8 -9.91 -9.94 42.06
CA ARG A 8 -10.72 -9.68 40.87
C ARG A 8 -12.22 -9.76 41.14
N THR A 9 -12.67 -10.75 41.91
CA THR A 9 -14.10 -10.88 42.27
C THR A 9 -14.58 -9.68 43.10
N VAL A 10 -13.75 -9.19 44.03
CA VAL A 10 -14.06 -8.00 44.83
C VAL A 10 -14.10 -6.74 43.96
N ALA A 11 -13.11 -6.58 43.07
CA ALA A 11 -13.04 -5.45 42.15
C ALA A 11 -14.23 -5.41 41.17
N LEU A 12 -14.56 -6.52 40.52
CA LEU A 12 -15.70 -6.64 39.59
C LEU A 12 -17.03 -6.40 40.32
N ARG A 13 -17.16 -6.83 41.58
CA ARG A 13 -18.35 -6.58 42.39
C ARG A 13 -18.52 -5.10 42.73
N TYR A 14 -17.46 -4.34 42.92
CA TYR A 14 -17.56 -2.89 43.10
C TYR A 14 -17.81 -2.15 41.76
N LEU A 15 -17.24 -2.66 40.67
CA LEU A 15 -17.41 -2.08 39.33
C LEU A 15 -18.83 -2.28 38.76
N TRP A 16 -19.41 -3.46 38.95
CA TRP A 16 -20.73 -3.83 38.43
C TRP A 16 -21.84 -3.85 39.49
N GLY A 17 -21.51 -4.09 40.76
CA GLY A 17 -22.46 -4.33 41.85
C GLY A 17 -22.87 -3.11 42.66
N ALA A 18 -22.75 -1.89 42.13
CA ALA A 18 -23.30 -0.64 42.70
C ALA A 18 -24.85 -0.60 42.71
N GLN A 19 -25.48 -1.76 42.96
CA GLN A 19 -26.91 -2.04 42.96
C GLN A 19 -27.46 -2.25 44.38
N GLY A 20 -26.65 -1.99 45.42
CA GLY A 20 -27.08 -1.97 46.82
C GLY A 20 -27.81 -0.67 47.16
N SER A 21 -29.12 -0.79 47.37
CA SER A 21 -30.07 0.22 47.87
C SER A 21 -29.49 1.23 48.86
N ARG A 22 -29.50 2.52 48.47
CA ARG A 22 -29.66 3.77 49.24
C ARG A 22 -28.89 4.89 48.52
N GLN A 23 -29.65 5.85 47.98
CA GLN A 23 -29.24 7.19 47.53
C GLN A 23 -27.73 7.36 47.18
N GLY A 24 -27.36 7.16 45.90
CA GLY A 24 -25.99 7.39 45.39
C GLY A 24 -25.46 6.35 44.40
N GLY A 25 -25.96 5.11 44.43
CA GLY A 25 -25.48 4.01 43.57
C GLY A 25 -25.70 4.25 42.06
N SER A 26 -26.78 4.94 41.67
CA SER A 26 -27.04 5.28 40.26
C SER A 26 -26.02 6.27 39.69
N PHE A 27 -25.55 7.22 40.50
CA PHE A 27 -24.57 8.22 40.07
C PHE A 27 -23.20 7.56 39.84
N LEU A 28 -22.80 6.66 40.74
CA LEU A 28 -21.54 5.93 40.61
C LEU A 28 -21.52 5.05 39.34
N ARG A 29 -22.61 4.33 39.05
CA ARG A 29 -22.74 3.51 37.82
C ARG A 29 -22.62 4.35 36.55
N PHE A 30 -23.23 5.53 36.54
CA PHE A 30 -23.14 6.46 35.41
C PHE A 30 -21.70 6.92 35.19
N VAL A 31 -21.03 7.39 36.24
CA VAL A 31 -19.62 7.84 36.14
C VAL A 31 -18.70 6.72 35.69
N THR A 32 -18.86 5.50 36.24
CA THR A 32 -18.07 4.34 35.82
C THR A 32 -18.31 3.98 34.35
N ALA A 33 -19.55 4.02 33.87
CA ALA A 33 -19.86 3.75 32.46
C ALA A 33 -19.25 4.80 31.53
N VAL A 34 -19.35 6.09 31.87
CA VAL A 34 -18.76 7.17 31.09
C VAL A 34 -17.23 7.10 31.11
N ALA A 35 -16.61 6.79 32.25
CA ALA A 35 -15.15 6.65 32.35
C ALA A 35 -14.61 5.50 31.49
N ILE A 36 -15.25 4.32 31.56
CA ILE A 36 -14.86 3.17 30.73
C ILE A 36 -15.10 3.48 29.26
N GLY A 37 -16.26 4.07 28.92
CA GLY A 37 -16.58 4.48 27.55
C GLY A 37 -15.57 5.47 26.98
N GLY A 38 -15.16 6.47 27.76
CA GLY A 38 -14.15 7.46 27.37
C GLY A 38 -12.77 6.83 27.12
N VAL A 39 -12.32 5.94 28.00
CA VAL A 39 -11.05 5.22 27.81
C VAL A 39 -11.12 4.30 26.59
N ALA A 40 -12.23 3.57 26.42
CA ALA A 40 -12.42 2.69 25.27
C ALA A 40 -12.43 3.47 23.95
N LEU A 41 -13.16 4.58 23.87
CA LEU A 41 -13.18 5.44 22.67
C LEU A 41 -11.81 6.08 22.40
N GLY A 42 -11.14 6.60 23.43
CA GLY A 42 -9.82 7.23 23.29
C GLY A 42 -8.76 6.24 22.82
N THR A 43 -8.72 5.05 23.43
CA THR A 43 -7.78 3.99 23.01
C THR A 43 -8.11 3.45 21.62
N ALA A 44 -9.39 3.27 21.28
CA ALA A 44 -9.79 2.85 19.93
C ALA A 44 -9.37 3.88 18.87
N ALA A 45 -9.57 5.17 19.12
CA ALA A 45 -9.13 6.23 18.21
C ALA A 45 -7.61 6.25 18.02
N LEU A 46 -6.85 6.11 19.10
CA LEU A 46 -5.38 6.03 19.05
C LEU A 46 -4.90 4.79 18.28
N LEU A 47 -5.50 3.64 18.52
CA LEU A 47 -5.18 2.40 17.80
C LEU A 47 -5.52 2.51 16.32
N LEU A 48 -6.67 3.10 15.99
CA LEU A 48 -7.08 3.31 14.60
C LEU A 48 -6.10 4.25 13.88
N ALA A 49 -5.74 5.38 14.50
CA ALA A 49 -4.77 6.31 13.92
C ALA A 49 -3.42 5.64 13.66
N LEU A 50 -2.93 4.85 14.63
CA LEU A 50 -1.70 4.09 14.47
C LEU A 50 -1.80 3.02 13.37
N ALA A 51 -2.92 2.31 13.31
CA ALA A 51 -3.16 1.29 12.29
C ALA A 51 -3.19 1.90 10.88
N ILE A 52 -3.82 3.07 10.73
CA ILE A 52 -3.84 3.81 9.47
C ILE A 52 -2.41 4.19 9.07
N VAL A 53 -1.65 4.86 9.94
CA VAL A 53 -0.29 5.29 9.57
C VAL A 53 0.60 4.10 9.21
N ARG A 54 0.50 2.99 9.97
CA ARG A 54 1.26 1.77 9.67
C ARG A 54 0.83 1.13 8.34
N GLY A 55 -0.46 0.96 8.13
CA GLY A 55 -1.00 0.37 6.89
C GLY A 55 -0.64 1.20 5.67
N PHE A 56 -0.81 2.51 5.74
CA PHE A 56 -0.41 3.42 4.66
C PHE A 56 1.10 3.38 4.41
N SER A 57 1.93 3.35 5.46
CA SER A 57 3.38 3.27 5.29
C SER A 57 3.82 2.00 4.58
N THR A 58 3.20 0.86 4.89
CA THR A 58 3.47 -0.41 4.21
C THR A 58 2.98 -0.35 2.76
N GLU A 59 1.74 0.06 2.53
CA GLU A 59 1.14 0.11 1.20
C GLU A 59 1.88 1.06 0.24
N ILE A 60 2.27 2.24 0.72
CA ILE A 60 3.06 3.19 -0.07
C ILE A 60 4.46 2.63 -0.32
N GLY A 61 5.08 2.03 0.70
CA GLY A 61 6.40 1.39 0.56
C GLY A 61 6.38 0.30 -0.51
N ASP A 62 5.43 -0.62 -0.41
CA ASP A 62 5.28 -1.74 -1.34
C ASP A 62 4.99 -1.27 -2.76
N LYS A 63 4.21 -0.19 -2.95
CA LYS A 63 3.97 0.39 -4.27
C LYS A 63 5.18 1.10 -4.86
N VAL A 64 5.91 1.86 -4.04
CA VAL A 64 7.13 2.56 -4.49
C VAL A 64 8.21 1.56 -4.88
N VAL A 65 8.40 0.49 -4.09
CA VAL A 65 9.39 -0.56 -4.36
C VAL A 65 8.91 -1.53 -5.44
N GLY A 66 7.63 -1.86 -5.49
CA GLY A 66 7.07 -2.80 -6.46
C GLY A 66 6.98 -2.25 -7.88
N PHE A 67 6.71 -0.96 -8.03
CA PHE A 67 6.74 -0.27 -9.33
C PHE A 67 8.16 0.20 -9.71
N GLY A 68 9.01 0.42 -8.71
CA GLY A 68 10.36 0.93 -8.89
C GLY A 68 11.39 -0.14 -9.23
N GLN A 69 12.37 0.22 -10.05
CA GLN A 69 13.63 -0.53 -10.15
C GLN A 69 14.54 -0.08 -9.02
N HIS A 70 15.13 -1.02 -8.27
CA HIS A 70 16.11 -0.67 -7.22
C HIS A 70 17.33 0.08 -7.78
N VAL A 71 17.71 -0.26 -9.02
CA VAL A 71 18.78 0.39 -9.78
C VAL A 71 18.29 0.53 -11.22
N GLN A 72 18.38 1.75 -11.75
CA GLN A 72 18.14 2.03 -13.16
C GLN A 72 19.49 2.32 -13.83
N VAL A 73 19.72 1.69 -14.98
CA VAL A 73 20.90 1.93 -15.80
C VAL A 73 20.43 2.58 -17.09
N GLU A 74 20.86 3.81 -17.33
CA GLU A 74 20.51 4.60 -18.50
C GLU A 74 21.77 5.20 -19.13
N HIS A 75 21.68 5.53 -20.42
CA HIS A 75 22.76 6.26 -21.07
C HIS A 75 22.77 7.71 -20.59
N PHE A 76 23.95 8.25 -20.29
CA PHE A 76 24.11 9.60 -19.73
C PHE A 76 23.49 10.71 -20.58
N VAL A 77 23.44 10.53 -21.90
CA VAL A 77 22.93 11.52 -22.87
C VAL A 77 21.49 11.18 -23.32
N GLY A 78 20.91 10.08 -22.83
CA GLY A 78 19.57 9.63 -23.23
C GLY A 78 19.50 8.81 -24.52
N ASP A 79 20.64 8.54 -25.17
CA ASP A 79 20.69 7.63 -26.32
C ASP A 79 20.39 6.17 -25.93
N PRO A 80 19.94 5.33 -26.87
CA PRO A 80 19.78 3.90 -26.63
C PRO A 80 21.09 3.24 -26.20
N ILE A 81 21.02 2.32 -25.22
CA ILE A 81 22.17 1.54 -24.80
C ILE A 81 22.58 0.57 -25.91
N GLU A 82 23.78 0.73 -26.43
CA GLU A 82 24.36 -0.21 -27.39
C GLU A 82 24.66 -1.56 -26.73
N ASN A 83 24.41 -2.66 -27.45
CA ASN A 83 24.65 -4.03 -26.98
C ASN A 83 23.97 -4.35 -25.63
N ALA A 84 22.72 -3.91 -25.45
CA ALA A 84 21.94 -4.08 -24.22
C ALA A 84 21.93 -5.53 -23.71
N GLU A 85 21.82 -6.53 -24.60
CA GLU A 85 21.85 -7.96 -24.23
C GLU A 85 23.16 -8.37 -23.53
N ALA A 86 24.30 -7.89 -24.03
CA ALA A 86 25.60 -8.19 -23.44
C ALA A 86 25.77 -7.47 -22.09
N LEU A 87 25.25 -6.25 -21.96
CA LEU A 87 25.24 -5.53 -20.69
C LEU A 87 24.35 -6.22 -19.66
N GLU A 88 23.16 -6.66 -20.07
CA GLU A 88 22.22 -7.41 -19.24
C GLU A 88 22.87 -8.67 -18.66
N ALA A 89 23.50 -9.48 -19.51
CA ALA A 89 24.20 -10.70 -19.08
C ALA A 89 25.34 -10.40 -18.08
N ARG A 90 26.06 -9.28 -18.27
CA ARG A 90 27.12 -8.85 -17.35
C ARG A 90 26.57 -8.37 -16.02
N LEU A 91 25.45 -7.63 -16.03
CA LEU A 91 24.80 -7.14 -14.81
C LEU A 91 24.19 -8.29 -14.01
N ALA A 92 23.56 -9.25 -14.67
CA ALA A 92 22.98 -10.44 -14.04
C ALA A 92 24.04 -11.35 -13.37
N ALA A 93 25.32 -11.24 -13.76
CA ALA A 93 26.41 -12.01 -13.18
C ALA A 93 26.95 -11.44 -11.86
N PHE A 94 26.55 -10.23 -11.45
CA PHE A 94 26.98 -9.64 -10.18
C PHE A 94 26.28 -10.29 -8.98
N GLU A 95 27.03 -10.51 -7.91
CA GLU A 95 26.48 -11.00 -6.64
C GLU A 95 25.50 -9.98 -6.06
N GLY A 96 24.28 -10.42 -5.74
CA GLY A 96 23.21 -9.56 -5.21
C GLY A 96 22.23 -9.03 -6.25
N VAL A 97 22.44 -9.30 -7.55
CA VAL A 97 21.47 -8.98 -8.60
C VAL A 97 20.48 -10.14 -8.74
N GLU A 98 19.22 -9.93 -8.37
CA GLU A 98 18.16 -10.94 -8.51
C GLU A 98 17.64 -11.02 -9.95
N ARG A 99 17.46 -9.87 -10.59
CA ARG A 99 16.90 -9.76 -11.93
C ARG A 99 17.38 -8.50 -12.64
N VAL A 100 17.67 -8.64 -13.92
CA VAL A 100 17.88 -7.52 -14.84
C VAL A 100 16.81 -7.61 -15.91
N VAL A 101 16.21 -6.49 -16.26
CA VAL A 101 15.14 -6.44 -17.26
C VAL A 101 15.39 -5.23 -18.16
N PRO A 102 15.55 -5.44 -19.49
CA PRO A 102 15.65 -4.32 -20.41
C PRO A 102 14.30 -3.59 -20.48
N ALA A 103 14.37 -2.26 -20.50
CA ALA A 103 13.21 -1.39 -20.54
C ALA A 103 13.43 -0.27 -21.56
N VAL A 104 12.37 0.07 -22.29
CA VAL A 104 12.31 1.26 -23.14
C VAL A 104 11.32 2.21 -22.50
N ILE A 105 11.76 3.40 -22.11
CA ILE A 105 10.93 4.41 -21.44
C ILE A 105 10.96 5.66 -22.31
N GLU A 106 9.81 6.03 -22.86
CA GLU A 106 9.68 7.15 -23.80
C GLU A 106 8.45 7.99 -23.53
N PHE A 107 8.50 9.27 -23.83
CA PHE A 107 7.32 10.15 -23.74
C PHE A 107 6.58 10.18 -25.07
N ALA A 108 5.28 9.91 -25.04
CA ALA A 108 4.42 9.99 -26.21
C ALA A 108 3.21 10.91 -25.97
N LEU A 109 2.63 11.40 -27.06
CA LEU A 109 1.39 12.16 -27.03
C LEU A 109 0.28 11.30 -27.62
N LEU A 110 -0.73 11.00 -26.81
CA LEU A 110 -1.96 10.37 -27.27
C LEU A 110 -2.92 11.48 -27.69
N ARG A 111 -3.46 11.36 -28.90
CA ARG A 111 -4.54 12.23 -29.38
C ARG A 111 -5.81 11.42 -29.52
N ALA A 112 -6.82 11.78 -28.74
CA ALA A 112 -8.15 11.19 -28.84
C ALA A 112 -9.19 12.26 -29.19
N ARG A 113 -10.31 11.85 -29.77
CA ARG A 113 -11.45 12.74 -29.99
C ARG A 113 -12.53 12.38 -28.98
N ASN A 114 -12.93 13.35 -28.17
CA ASN A 114 -14.03 13.13 -27.22
C ASN A 114 -15.38 13.06 -27.96
N ARG A 115 -16.43 12.62 -27.25
CA ARG A 115 -17.79 12.50 -27.81
C ARG A 115 -18.37 13.84 -28.30
N GLY A 116 -17.81 14.97 -27.86
CA GLY A 116 -18.15 16.33 -28.32
C GLY A 116 -17.34 16.82 -29.54
N GLY A 117 -16.49 15.98 -30.13
CA GLY A 117 -15.73 16.30 -31.34
C GLY A 117 -14.45 17.10 -31.10
N GLN A 118 -14.14 17.49 -29.86
CA GLN A 118 -12.91 18.19 -29.51
C GLN A 118 -11.73 17.21 -29.44
N ALA A 119 -10.59 17.63 -29.98
CA ALA A 119 -9.36 16.86 -29.89
C ALA A 119 -8.72 17.10 -28.52
N GLU A 120 -8.52 16.02 -27.78
CA GLU A 120 -7.82 15.97 -26.51
C GLU A 120 -6.45 15.37 -26.75
N ILE A 121 -5.41 15.98 -26.16
CA ILE A 121 -4.02 15.54 -26.29
C ILE A 121 -3.50 15.33 -24.88
N ASP A 122 -3.13 14.09 -24.60
CA ASP A 122 -2.56 13.69 -23.31
C ASP A 122 -1.12 13.24 -23.51
N GLY A 123 -0.23 13.70 -22.62
CA GLY A 123 1.11 13.16 -22.51
C GLY A 123 1.09 11.86 -21.72
N VAL A 124 1.70 10.82 -22.26
CA VAL A 124 1.84 9.53 -21.60
C VAL A 124 3.30 9.09 -21.59
N LEU A 125 3.67 8.36 -20.55
CA LEU A 125 4.93 7.62 -20.50
C LEU A 125 4.69 6.23 -21.07
N LEU A 126 5.38 5.90 -22.15
CA LEU A 126 5.43 4.56 -22.70
C LEU A 126 6.52 3.78 -21.99
N TRP A 127 6.16 2.60 -21.49
CA TRP A 127 7.10 1.66 -20.91
C TRP A 127 7.01 0.33 -21.66
N GLY A 128 8.03 0.03 -22.47
CA GLY A 128 8.22 -1.26 -23.13
C GLY A 128 9.10 -2.19 -22.29
N THR A 129 8.66 -3.42 -22.06
CA THR A 129 9.43 -4.46 -21.36
C THR A 129 9.09 -5.84 -21.94
N PRO A 130 10.01 -6.82 -21.91
CA PRO A 130 9.70 -8.20 -22.30
C PRO A 130 8.56 -8.81 -21.45
N GLU A 131 7.91 -9.85 -21.97
CA GLU A 131 6.88 -10.59 -21.23
C GLU A 131 7.44 -11.11 -19.89
N GLY A 132 6.74 -10.84 -18.79
CA GLY A 132 7.19 -11.20 -17.43
C GLY A 132 8.29 -10.29 -16.85
N GLY A 133 8.74 -9.27 -17.59
CA GLY A 133 9.73 -8.30 -17.14
C GLY A 133 9.26 -7.44 -15.95
N GLN A 134 7.95 -7.23 -15.81
CA GLN A 134 7.36 -6.52 -14.68
C GLN A 134 6.17 -7.27 -14.04
N PRO A 135 6.43 -8.10 -13.02
CA PRO A 135 5.38 -8.85 -12.32
C PRO A 135 4.33 -7.95 -11.68
N PHE A 136 4.74 -6.82 -11.11
CA PHE A 136 3.84 -5.88 -10.42
C PHE A 136 2.75 -5.31 -11.35
N ILE A 137 3.13 -4.93 -12.58
CA ILE A 137 2.17 -4.44 -13.58
C ILE A 137 1.27 -5.58 -14.06
N ALA A 138 1.84 -6.78 -14.28
CA ALA A 138 1.09 -7.94 -14.72
C ALA A 138 -0.03 -8.32 -13.72
N GLU A 139 0.24 -8.24 -12.42
CA GLU A 139 -0.73 -8.50 -11.35
C GLU A 139 -1.76 -7.38 -11.18
N SER A 140 -1.44 -6.15 -11.61
CA SER A 140 -2.31 -4.97 -11.46
C SER A 140 -3.17 -4.67 -12.69
N LEU A 141 -3.08 -5.48 -13.76
CA LEU A 141 -3.88 -5.33 -14.97
C LEU A 141 -5.35 -5.69 -14.69
N THR A 142 -6.19 -4.66 -14.60
CA THR A 142 -7.65 -4.82 -14.42
C THR A 142 -8.41 -4.98 -15.74
N GLY A 143 -7.80 -4.64 -16.87
CA GLY A 143 -8.37 -4.78 -18.20
C GLY A 143 -7.38 -4.41 -19.30
N GLY A 144 -7.67 -4.84 -20.53
CA GLY A 144 -6.79 -4.72 -21.69
C GLY A 144 -6.05 -6.03 -22.00
N GLN A 145 -5.74 -6.26 -23.28
CA GLN A 145 -4.91 -7.37 -23.72
C GLN A 145 -3.58 -6.80 -24.22
N PHE A 146 -2.48 -7.37 -23.74
CA PHE A 146 -1.11 -7.08 -24.19
C PHE A 146 -0.85 -7.76 -25.55
N SER A 147 -1.64 -7.43 -26.58
CA SER A 147 -1.39 -7.90 -27.93
C SER A 147 -0.71 -6.79 -28.72
N PHE A 148 0.62 -6.72 -28.60
CA PHE A 148 1.47 -5.88 -29.47
C PHE A 148 1.90 -6.63 -30.74
N ALA A 149 1.07 -7.57 -31.22
CA ALA A 149 1.24 -8.07 -32.57
C ALA A 149 1.23 -6.85 -33.52
N PRO A 150 2.22 -6.71 -34.43
CA PRO A 150 2.16 -5.64 -35.40
C PRO A 150 0.87 -5.83 -36.19
N ASP A 151 -0.06 -4.89 -36.04
CA ASP A 151 -1.18 -4.75 -36.97
C ASP A 151 -0.56 -4.29 -38.30
N SER A 152 -0.07 -5.27 -39.06
CA SER A 152 0.34 -5.10 -40.44
C SER A 152 -0.90 -5.06 -41.32
N ALA A 153 -1.36 -3.86 -41.69
CA ALA A 153 -1.89 -3.49 -43.02
C ALA A 153 -2.49 -2.07 -43.00
#